data_AF-A0A9D4PPE3-F1
#
_entry.id   AF-A0A9D4PPE3-F1
#
_cell.length_a   1.000
_cell.length_b   1.000
_cell.length_c   1.000
_cell.angle_alpha   90.00
_cell.angle_beta   90.00
_cell.angle_gamma   90.00
#
_symmetry.space_group_name_H-M   'P 1'
#
loop_
_entity.id
_entity.type
_entity.pdbx_description
1 polymer ?
#
loop_
_entity_poly.entity_id
_entity_poly.type
_entity_poly.pdbx_seq_one_letter_code
_entity_poly.pdbx_strand_id
1 'polypeptide(L)'
;MINNKAALLGQERQPFCDKFASAHVVNKWVYAFLGHALLIVGGLSGLVLLPALLLSPRLQETFFAFFYKLCQRLWERSFANVRRILLARLDDMVSHSQPLRARSTIRVLEVGAAYGPNLQFVRRPVEYWKLEPNTQFDALFLKNVAANPKVFAFFYFFP
;
A
#
# COMPACT_ATOMS: atom_id res chain seq x y z
N MET A 1 54.46 19.08 41.44
CA MET A 1 53.45 18.03 41.75
C MET A 1 52.29 18.12 40.74
N ILE A 2 52.57 18.00 39.44
CA ILE A 2 51.56 18.04 38.37
C ILE A 2 52.14 17.18 37.25
N ASN A 3 51.82 15.88 37.19
CA ASN A 3 52.06 15.08 35.96
C ASN A 3 51.39 13.70 35.89
N ASN A 4 50.54 13.30 36.85
CA ASN A 4 49.88 11.99 36.80
C ASN A 4 48.39 11.99 36.42
N LYS A 5 47.78 13.16 36.14
CA LYS A 5 46.35 13.22 35.79
C LYS A 5 46.04 13.03 34.30
N ALA A 6 47.02 13.25 33.41
CA ALA A 6 46.81 13.11 31.96
C ALA A 6 46.85 11.64 31.47
N ALA A 7 47.62 10.78 32.14
CA ALA A 7 47.77 9.37 31.76
C ALA A 7 46.51 8.54 32.06
N LEU A 8 45.76 8.87 33.12
CA LEU A 8 44.55 8.13 33.51
C LEU A 8 43.31 8.50 32.68
N LEU A 9 43.28 9.69 32.06
CA LEU A 9 42.15 10.11 31.19
C LEU A 9 42.25 9.57 29.75
N GLY A 10 43.43 9.08 29.34
CA GLY A 10 43.63 8.47 28.02
C GLY A 10 43.26 6.99 27.95
N GLN A 11 43.32 6.28 29.07
CA GLN A 11 43.17 4.82 29.12
C GLN A 11 41.70 4.35 29.19
N GLU A 12 40.79 5.17 29.70
CA GLU A 12 39.35 4.83 29.78
C GLU A 12 38.54 5.18 28.51
N ARG A 13 39.05 6.05 27.62
CA ARG A 13 38.32 6.43 26.38
C ARG A 13 38.43 5.42 25.24
N GLN A 14 39.53 4.67 25.16
CA GLN A 14 39.75 3.71 24.08
C GLN A 14 38.75 2.52 24.06
N PRO A 15 38.42 1.85 25.18
CA PRO A 15 37.55 0.67 25.14
C PRO A 15 36.07 0.98 24.79
N PHE A 16 35.65 2.24 24.89
CA PHE A 16 34.28 2.65 24.52
C PHE A 16 34.13 2.89 23.02
N CYS A 17 35.11 3.54 22.38
CA CYS A 17 35.12 3.77 20.93
C CYS A 17 35.23 2.46 20.14
N ASP A 18 36.01 1.49 20.61
CA ASP A 18 36.18 0.20 19.94
C ASP A 18 34.93 -0.70 20.05
N LYS A 19 34.17 -0.61 21.15
CA LYS A 19 32.86 -1.27 21.30
C LYS A 19 31.80 -0.67 20.39
N PHE A 20 31.78 0.66 20.24
CA PHE A 20 30.83 1.33 19.35
C PHE A 20 31.16 1.06 17.88
N ALA A 21 32.43 1.08 17.50
CA ALA A 21 32.89 0.75 16.16
C ALA A 21 32.61 -0.72 15.80
N SER A 22 32.90 -1.66 16.71
CA SER A 22 32.63 -3.08 16.48
C SER A 22 31.13 -3.40 16.41
N ALA A 23 30.28 -2.78 17.25
CA ALA A 23 28.83 -2.91 17.15
C ALA A 23 28.28 -2.40 15.80
N HIS A 24 28.84 -1.30 15.28
CA HIS A 24 28.43 -0.74 13.99
C HIS A 24 28.88 -1.60 12.79
N VAL A 25 30.02 -2.30 12.91
CA VAL A 25 30.54 -3.26 11.92
C VAL A 25 29.75 -4.56 11.95
N VAL A 26 29.45 -5.10 13.14
CA VAL A 26 28.62 -6.31 13.31
C VAL A 26 27.23 -6.09 12.70
N ASN A 27 26.62 -4.93 12.91
CA ASN A 27 25.34 -4.60 12.29
C ASN A 27 25.42 -4.58 10.75
N LYS A 28 26.50 -4.06 10.15
CA LYS A 28 26.66 -4.05 8.69
C LYS A 28 26.68 -5.47 8.09
N TRP A 29 27.39 -6.39 8.72
CA TRP A 29 27.44 -7.79 8.26
C TRP A 29 26.11 -8.51 8.43
N VAL A 30 25.40 -8.24 9.52
CA VAL A 30 24.05 -8.77 9.75
C VAL A 30 23.08 -8.28 8.68
N TYR A 31 23.05 -6.98 8.38
CA TYR A 31 22.20 -6.44 7.30
C TYR A 31 22.60 -6.96 5.93
N ALA A 32 23.89 -7.09 5.65
CA ALA A 32 24.37 -7.68 4.40
C ALA A 32 23.90 -9.13 4.27
N PHE A 33 24.06 -9.96 5.30
CA PHE A 33 23.62 -11.34 5.31
C PHE A 33 22.10 -11.47 5.16
N LEU A 34 21.33 -10.69 5.93
CA LEU A 34 19.87 -10.63 5.79
C LEU A 34 19.44 -10.22 4.39
N GLY A 35 20.10 -9.22 3.80
CA GLY A 35 19.83 -8.79 2.42
C GLY A 35 20.07 -9.90 1.40
N HIS A 36 21.19 -10.64 1.52
CA HIS A 36 21.48 -11.77 0.64
C HIS A 36 20.50 -12.94 0.86
N ALA A 37 20.17 -13.26 2.11
CA ALA A 37 19.19 -14.30 2.42
C ALA A 37 17.81 -13.97 1.84
N LEU A 38 17.36 -12.72 1.96
CA LEU A 38 16.11 -12.25 1.36
C LEU A 38 16.15 -12.32 -0.18
N LEU A 39 17.28 -11.98 -0.80
CA LEU A 39 17.44 -12.07 -2.25
C LEU A 39 17.40 -13.51 -2.74
N ILE A 40 18.05 -14.44 -2.04
CA ILE A 40 18.04 -15.87 -2.39
C ILE A 40 16.64 -16.45 -2.21
N VAL A 41 16.00 -16.22 -1.06
CA VAL A 41 14.63 -16.70 -0.81
C VAL A 41 13.64 -16.09 -1.79
N GLY A 42 13.74 -14.79 -2.06
CA GLY A 42 12.95 -14.09 -3.06
C GLY A 42 13.15 -14.66 -4.46
N GLY A 43 14.39 -14.89 -4.87
CA GLY A 43 14.73 -15.48 -6.17
C GLY A 43 14.22 -16.91 -6.32
N LEU A 44 14.45 -17.77 -5.32
CA LEU A 44 13.98 -19.17 -5.33
C LEU A 44 12.45 -19.26 -5.32
N SER A 45 11.79 -18.44 -4.50
CA SER A 45 10.32 -18.37 -4.48
C SER A 45 9.78 -17.90 -5.82
N GLY A 46 10.41 -16.89 -6.44
CA GLY A 46 10.09 -16.43 -7.79
C GLY A 46 10.23 -17.53 -8.84
N LEU A 47 11.30 -18.34 -8.79
CA LEU A 47 11.51 -19.44 -9.73
C LEU A 47 10.40 -20.50 -9.68
N VAL A 48 9.81 -20.75 -8.51
CA VAL A 48 8.71 -21.71 -8.34
C VAL A 48 7.35 -21.08 -8.63
N LEU A 49 7.12 -19.84 -8.19
CA LEU A 49 5.86 -19.13 -8.38
C LEU A 49 5.63 -18.72 -9.83
N LEU A 50 6.68 -18.33 -10.55
CA LEU A 50 6.56 -17.76 -11.89
C LEU A 50 5.98 -18.75 -12.92
N PRO A 51 6.41 -20.03 -12.99
CA PRO A 51 5.75 -21.03 -13.83
C PRO A 51 4.27 -21.23 -13.47
N ALA A 52 3.94 -21.30 -12.18
CA ALA A 52 2.56 -21.48 -11.74
C ALA A 52 1.67 -20.28 -12.11
N LEU A 53 2.21 -19.07 -12.01
CA LEU A 53 1.54 -17.85 -12.46
C LEU A 53 1.37 -17.84 -13.98
N LEU A 54 2.39 -18.20 -14.76
CA LEU A 54 2.30 -18.22 -16.23
C LEU A 54 1.26 -19.21 -16.75
N LEU A 55 1.03 -20.32 -16.04
CA LEU A 55 0.11 -21.38 -16.48
C LEU A 55 -1.36 -21.13 -16.09
N SER A 56 -1.66 -20.26 -15.13
CA SER A 56 -3.03 -20.12 -14.60
C SER A 56 -3.45 -18.66 -14.39
N PRO A 57 -4.39 -18.14 -15.21
CA PRO A 57 -4.98 -16.81 -15.02
C PRO A 57 -5.59 -16.61 -13.64
N ARG A 58 -6.23 -17.66 -13.08
CA ARG A 58 -6.81 -17.60 -11.73
C ARG A 58 -5.75 -17.41 -10.64
N LEU A 59 -4.58 -18.04 -10.78
CA LEU A 59 -3.46 -17.83 -9.85
C LEU A 59 -2.87 -16.43 -10.02
N GLN A 60 -2.77 -15.92 -11.26
CA GLN A 60 -2.36 -14.54 -11.52
C GLN A 60 -3.28 -13.53 -10.83
N GLU A 61 -4.59 -13.66 -11.01
CA GLU A 61 -5.59 -12.80 -10.38
C GLU A 61 -5.51 -12.84 -8.85
N THR A 62 -5.42 -14.04 -8.29
CA THR A 62 -5.33 -14.24 -6.83
C THR A 62 -4.03 -13.66 -6.27
N PHE A 63 -2.91 -13.95 -6.92
CA PHE A 63 -1.60 -13.43 -6.52
C PHE A 63 -1.54 -11.91 -6.64
N PHE A 64 -2.05 -11.35 -7.73
CA PHE A 64 -2.14 -9.90 -7.90
C PHE A 64 -3.01 -9.26 -6.82
N ALA A 65 -4.17 -9.84 -6.51
CA ALA A 65 -5.05 -9.32 -5.46
C ALA A 65 -4.40 -9.37 -4.07
N PHE A 66 -3.66 -10.45 -3.78
CA PHE A 66 -2.88 -10.56 -2.55
C PHE A 66 -1.77 -9.50 -2.49
N PHE A 67 -0.94 -9.41 -3.53
CA PHE A 67 0.18 -8.47 -3.59
C PHE A 67 -0.30 -7.02 -3.54
N TYR A 68 -1.34 -6.69 -4.29
CA TYR A 68 -1.97 -5.36 -4.26
C TYR A 68 -2.46 -5.00 -2.84
N LYS A 69 -3.11 -5.92 -2.13
CA LYS A 69 -3.51 -5.70 -0.73
C LYS A 69 -2.32 -5.48 0.19
N LEU A 70 -1.25 -6.24 0.02
CA LEU A 70 -0.02 -6.08 0.81
C LEU A 70 0.61 -4.70 0.59
N CYS A 71 0.81 -4.33 -0.68
CA CYS A 71 1.29 -3.01 -1.08
C CYS A 71 0.42 -1.88 -0.54
N GLN A 72 -0.91 -2.01 -0.64
CA GLN A 72 -1.84 -1.03 -0.10
C GLN A 72 -1.67 -0.83 1.40
N ARG A 73 -1.51 -1.89 2.19
CA ARG A 73 -1.28 -1.77 3.64
C ARG A 73 0.03 -1.06 3.96
N LEU A 74 1.09 -1.36 3.21
CA LEU A 74 2.40 -0.74 3.41
C LEU A 74 2.41 0.75 3.04
N TRP A 75 1.65 1.14 2.01
CA TRP A 75 1.62 2.51 1.49
C TRP A 75 0.34 3.29 1.80
N GLU A 76 -0.53 2.76 2.67
CA GLU A 76 -1.84 3.36 2.94
C GLU A 76 -1.70 4.82 3.38
N ARG A 77 -0.79 5.08 4.33
CA ARG A 77 -0.55 6.43 4.85
C ARG A 77 -0.06 7.39 3.78
N SER A 78 0.83 6.92 2.91
CA SER A 78 1.42 7.72 1.83
C SER A 78 0.35 8.14 0.81
N PHE A 79 -0.57 7.23 0.46
CA PHE A 79 -1.61 7.53 -0.53
C PHE A 79 -2.89 8.13 0.08
N ALA A 80 -3.14 7.98 1.37
CA ALA A 80 -4.37 8.48 2.01
C ALA A 80 -4.56 9.99 1.81
N ASN A 81 -3.50 10.79 1.93
CA ASN A 81 -3.62 12.23 1.75
C ASN A 81 -3.93 12.60 0.29
N VAL A 82 -3.26 11.94 -0.66
CA VAL A 82 -3.49 12.14 -2.10
C VAL A 82 -4.93 11.77 -2.45
N ARG A 83 -5.41 10.60 -2.01
CA ARG A 83 -6.80 10.14 -2.22
C ARG A 83 -7.82 11.12 -1.65
N ARG A 84 -7.58 11.60 -0.43
CA ARG A 84 -8.46 12.56 0.24
C ARG A 84 -8.57 13.86 -0.56
N ILE A 85 -7.45 14.42 -1.01
CA ILE A 85 -7.43 15.66 -1.79
C ILE A 85 -8.11 15.46 -3.15
N LEU A 86 -7.80 14.35 -3.83
CA LEU A 86 -8.37 14.05 -5.15
C LEU A 86 -9.89 13.88 -5.07
N LEU A 87 -10.38 13.09 -4.11
CA LEU A 87 -11.81 12.84 -3.97
C LEU A 87 -12.59 14.00 -3.36
N ALA A 88 -11.94 14.91 -2.63
CA ALA A 88 -12.58 16.16 -2.21
C ALA A 88 -12.99 17.02 -3.40
N ARG A 89 -12.30 16.94 -4.55
CA ARG A 89 -12.70 17.66 -5.77
C ARG A 89 -14.06 17.24 -6.32
N LEU A 90 -14.56 16.07 -5.93
CA LEU A 90 -15.91 15.64 -6.28
C LEU A 90 -16.98 16.55 -5.65
N ASP A 91 -16.68 17.19 -4.52
CA ASP A 91 -17.61 18.09 -3.80
C ASP A 91 -17.94 19.33 -4.63
N ASP A 92 -17.00 19.78 -5.46
CA ASP A 92 -17.18 20.96 -6.32
C ASP A 92 -17.82 20.64 -7.68
N MET A 93 -17.99 19.35 -8.02
CA MET A 93 -18.54 18.94 -9.31
C MET A 93 -20.07 19.03 -9.35
N VAL A 94 -20.60 19.42 -10.51
CA VAL A 94 -22.04 19.45 -10.77
C VAL A 94 -22.34 18.59 -11.98
N SER A 95 -23.31 17.68 -11.86
CA SER A 95 -23.68 16.82 -12.98
C SER A 95 -24.36 17.62 -14.10
N HIS A 96 -23.98 17.34 -15.34
CA HIS A 96 -24.68 17.86 -16.51
C HIS A 96 -26.08 17.25 -16.67
N SER A 97 -26.31 16.05 -16.14
CA SER A 97 -27.61 15.39 -16.19
C SER A 97 -28.61 16.03 -15.22
N GLN A 98 -29.76 16.50 -15.74
CA GLN A 98 -30.83 17.10 -14.94
C GLN A 98 -31.30 16.22 -13.77
N PRO A 99 -31.60 14.91 -13.94
CA PRO A 99 -32.02 14.06 -12.82
C PRO A 99 -30.92 13.81 -11.78
N LEU A 100 -29.65 13.84 -12.16
CA LEU A 100 -28.53 13.76 -11.20
C LEU A 100 -28.36 15.06 -10.43
N ARG A 101 -28.45 16.19 -11.14
CA ARG A 101 -28.37 17.53 -10.57
C ARG A 101 -29.48 17.81 -9.56
N ALA A 102 -30.72 17.41 -9.87
CA ALA A 102 -31.87 17.52 -8.97
C ALA A 102 -31.67 16.76 -7.64
N ARG A 103 -30.89 15.67 -7.66
CA ARG A 103 -30.55 14.88 -6.47
C ARG A 103 -29.24 15.29 -5.80
N SER A 104 -28.57 16.34 -6.30
CA SER A 104 -27.23 16.75 -5.88
C SER A 104 -26.18 15.62 -5.98
N THR A 105 -26.38 14.70 -6.91
CA THR A 105 -25.54 13.51 -7.12
C THR A 105 -24.71 13.67 -8.39
N ILE A 106 -23.54 13.05 -8.42
CA ILE A 106 -22.71 12.92 -9.62
C ILE A 106 -22.50 11.44 -9.94
N ARG A 107 -22.15 11.14 -11.19
CA ARG A 107 -21.75 9.79 -11.59
C ARG A 107 -20.23 9.73 -11.68
N VAL A 108 -19.64 8.70 -11.09
CA VAL A 108 -18.19 8.49 -11.04
C VAL A 108 -17.90 7.12 -11.64
N LEU A 109 -17.02 7.06 -12.63
CA LEU A 109 -16.44 5.81 -13.13
C LEU A 109 -15.02 5.69 -12.59
N GLU A 110 -14.74 4.66 -11.81
CA GLU A 110 -13.40 4.34 -11.35
C GLU A 110 -12.87 3.10 -12.08
N VAL A 111 -11.77 3.28 -12.82
CA VAL A 111 -11.05 2.22 -13.51
C VAL A 111 -9.95 1.68 -12.61
N GLY A 112 -9.87 0.36 -12.45
CA GLY A 112 -8.95 -0.28 -11.51
C GLY A 112 -9.33 -0.01 -10.06
N ALA A 113 -10.63 -0.02 -9.76
CA ALA A 113 -11.13 0.29 -8.42
C ALA A 113 -10.75 -0.77 -7.38
N ALA A 114 -10.31 -1.96 -7.81
CA ALA A 114 -9.98 -3.10 -6.95
C ALA A 114 -11.06 -3.34 -5.89
N TYR A 115 -10.69 -3.36 -4.61
CA TYR A 115 -11.61 -3.54 -3.49
C TYR A 115 -12.19 -2.22 -2.95
N GLY A 116 -12.01 -1.10 -3.65
CA GLY A 116 -12.58 0.20 -3.31
C GLY A 116 -11.86 0.93 -2.16
N PRO A 117 -10.53 1.00 -2.11
CA PRO A 117 -9.81 1.71 -1.04
C PRO A 117 -10.08 3.23 -1.03
N ASN A 118 -10.62 3.77 -2.12
CA ASN A 118 -10.96 5.17 -2.29
C ASN A 118 -12.32 5.54 -1.68
N LEU A 119 -13.24 4.57 -1.51
CA LEU A 119 -14.64 4.82 -1.15
C LEU A 119 -14.78 5.59 0.18
N GLN A 120 -13.92 5.30 1.16
CA GLN A 120 -13.92 5.98 2.46
C GLN A 120 -13.64 7.50 2.40
N PHE A 121 -13.08 7.99 1.29
CA PHE A 121 -12.79 9.41 1.12
C PHE A 121 -13.88 10.15 0.33
N VAL A 122 -14.92 9.45 -0.14
CA VAL A 122 -16.07 10.04 -0.82
C VAL A 122 -16.96 10.74 0.22
N ARG A 123 -17.16 12.06 0.06
CA ARG A 123 -17.84 12.90 1.06
C ARG A 123 -19.28 13.26 0.72
N ARG A 124 -19.67 13.11 -0.55
CA ARG A 124 -21.00 13.42 -1.08
C ARG A 124 -21.69 12.19 -1.69
N PRO A 125 -23.01 12.27 -1.96
CA PRO A 125 -23.72 11.25 -2.74
C PRO A 125 -23.14 11.09 -4.15
N VAL A 126 -22.83 9.85 -4.53
CA VAL A 126 -22.36 9.50 -5.88
C VAL A 126 -23.02 8.23 -6.41
N GLU A 127 -23.37 8.21 -7.70
CA GLU A 127 -23.61 6.98 -8.45
C GLU A 127 -22.24 6.46 -8.92
N TYR A 128 -21.80 5.34 -8.37
CA TYR A 128 -20.44 4.85 -8.53
C TYR A 128 -20.40 3.64 -9.46
N TRP A 129 -19.63 3.74 -10.54
CA TRP A 129 -19.40 2.67 -11.49
C TRP A 129 -17.98 2.18 -11.34
N LYS A 130 -17.84 0.87 -11.13
CA LYS A 130 -16.54 0.20 -11.00
C LYS A 130 -16.23 -0.52 -12.31
N LEU A 131 -15.01 -0.33 -12.80
CA LEU A 131 -14.42 -1.17 -13.83
C LEU A 131 -13.18 -1.86 -13.25
N GLU A 132 -13.29 -3.17 -13.02
CA GLU A 132 -12.21 -4.01 -12.48
C GLU A 132 -12.35 -5.43 -13.04
N PRO A 133 -11.38 -5.92 -13.82
CA PRO A 133 -11.44 -7.26 -14.37
C PRO A 133 -11.22 -8.35 -13.31
N ASN A 134 -10.53 -8.05 -12.21
CA ASN A 134 -10.19 -9.05 -11.21
C ASN A 134 -11.30 -9.24 -10.17
N THR A 135 -12.04 -10.34 -10.31
CA THR A 135 -13.17 -10.71 -9.45
C THR A 135 -12.79 -11.01 -7.99
N GLN A 136 -11.50 -11.26 -7.70
CA GLN A 136 -11.01 -11.50 -6.33
C GLN A 136 -11.22 -10.30 -5.39
N PHE A 137 -11.50 -9.12 -5.95
CA PHE A 137 -11.78 -7.92 -5.18
C PHE A 137 -13.26 -7.72 -4.85
N ASP A 138 -14.19 -8.43 -5.49
CA ASP A 138 -15.61 -8.08 -5.47
C ASP A 138 -16.25 -8.22 -4.10
N ALA A 139 -15.98 -9.32 -3.39
CA ALA A 139 -16.51 -9.52 -2.05
C ALA A 139 -16.10 -8.39 -1.08
N LEU A 140 -14.84 -7.95 -1.15
CA LEU A 140 -14.33 -6.88 -0.30
C LEU A 140 -14.84 -5.51 -0.78
N PHE A 141 -14.97 -5.30 -2.09
CA PHE A 141 -15.57 -4.09 -2.63
C PHE A 141 -17.02 -3.92 -2.16
N LEU A 142 -17.85 -4.97 -2.26
CA LEU A 142 -19.23 -4.97 -1.78
C LEU A 142 -19.31 -4.62 -0.30
N LYS A 143 -18.43 -5.21 0.52
CA LYS A 143 -18.32 -4.86 1.94
C LYS A 143 -18.00 -3.38 2.15
N ASN A 144 -17.07 -2.83 1.37
CA ASN A 144 -16.67 -1.43 1.49
C ASN A 144 -17.75 -0.46 0.98
N VAL A 145 -18.50 -0.83 -0.06
CA VAL A 145 -19.68 -0.07 -0.49
C VAL A 145 -20.74 -0.06 0.60
N ALA A 146 -21.04 -1.22 1.20
CA ALA A 146 -22.02 -1.32 2.28
C ALA A 146 -21.65 -0.45 3.50
N ALA A 147 -20.36 -0.27 3.77
CA ALA A 147 -19.86 0.62 4.81
C ALA A 147 -19.94 2.12 4.46
N ASN A 148 -20.22 2.48 3.20
CA ASN A 148 -20.25 3.85 2.70
C ASN A 148 -21.62 4.21 2.12
N PRO A 149 -22.59 4.67 2.95
CA PRO A 149 -23.98 4.91 2.52
C PRO A 149 -24.14 6.04 1.48
N LYS A 150 -23.08 6.81 1.23
CA LYS A 150 -23.05 7.89 0.22
C LYS A 150 -22.78 7.35 -1.20
N VAL A 151 -22.39 6.08 -1.32
CA VAL A 151 -21.96 5.46 -2.56
C VAL A 151 -23.06 4.51 -3.04
N PHE A 152 -23.70 4.86 -4.15
CA PHE A 152 -24.66 3.99 -4.83
C PHE A 152 -23.94 3.27 -5.96
N ALA A 153 -23.38 2.09 -5.66
CA ALA A 153 -22.58 1.34 -6.62
C ALA A 153 -23.44 0.56 -7.62
N PHE A 154 -23.09 0.66 -8.90
CA PHE A 154 -23.64 -0.17 -9.97
C PHE A 154 -22.53 -1.05 -10.55
N PHE A 155 -22.85 -2.33 -10.74
CA PHE A 155 -21.92 -3.34 -11.24
C PHE A 155 -22.17 -3.58 -12.73
N TYR A 156 -21.16 -3.31 -13.55
CA TYR A 156 -21.14 -3.77 -14.94
C TYR A 156 -20.21 -4.96 -15.02
N PHE A 157 -20.78 -6.15 -15.21
CA PHE A 157 -20.03 -7.30 -15.70
C PHE A 157 -19.92 -7.12 -17.21
N PHE A 158 -18.71 -6.89 -17.72
CA PHE A 158 -18.45 -7.09 -19.14
C PHE A 158 -18.51 -8.61 -19.38
N PRO A 159 -19.45 -9.11 -20.19
CA PRO A 159 -19.50 -10.52 -20.57
C PRO A 159 -18.28 -10.91 -21.41
#